data_AF-A0A2E7PZ98-F1
#
_entry.id   AF-A0A2E7PZ98-F1
#
_cell.length_a   1.000
_cell.length_b   1.000
_cell.length_c   1.000
_cell.angle_alpha   90.00
_cell.angle_beta   90.00
_cell.angle_gamma   90.00
#
_symmetry.space_group_name_H-M   'P 1'
#
loop_
_entity.id
_entity.type
_entity.pdbx_description
1 polymer ?
#
loop_
_entity_poly.entity_id
_entity_poly.type
_entity_poly.pdbx_seq_one_letter_code
_entity_poly.pdbx_strand_id
1 'polypeptide(L)'
;TAPANGSASIDPADGNWTYSPNPNFFGSDSFEVSVTDDQGGTANATIHLSVSPVDDPTQVTGELVVTLAENKSASGDLNATDADGLTDGSYFSISTPPTNGSASIDPTDGNWTYSPKPYYYGSDSFAVFVTDDFNVSTTLSIDLNVTEVIEYHAPVVETGEPGVDSAGTLSLSGSVLSDGGKALTEVGFLLSATLDFNQSERLAANPGSASGEFTLSSSTGSARFVRAYASNEVGESLGQVMAIEAPSPEPSYRADALSLPDGWLHSDWLGTFQPQDNGWIFHARLGWLYAPDSGGDGIWLWSPNEGWLWTQEGVAPHFYDHGSSNWLYLLPAGEHGMTFYDYAIEDVR
;
A
#
# COMPACT_ATOMS: atom_id res chain seq x y z
N THR A 1 54.43 59.30 11.22
CA THR A 1 54.41 57.86 10.90
C THR A 1 53.20 57.55 10.04
N ALA A 2 53.25 56.50 9.20
CA ALA A 2 52.09 56.05 8.41
C ALA A 2 51.08 55.28 9.29
N PRO A 3 49.79 55.27 8.91
CA PRO A 3 48.79 54.42 9.58
C PRO A 3 49.11 52.94 9.42
N ALA A 4 48.63 52.12 10.35
CA ALA A 4 48.88 50.67 10.33
C ALA A 4 47.88 49.93 9.43
N ASN A 5 46.65 50.42 9.31
CA ASN A 5 45.53 49.73 8.68
C ASN A 5 44.89 50.55 7.55
N GLY A 6 45.70 51.34 6.85
CA GLY A 6 45.24 52.10 5.70
C GLY A 6 46.36 52.89 5.04
N SER A 7 45.95 53.87 4.24
CA SER A 7 46.85 54.86 3.65
C SER A 7 46.35 56.26 4.00
N ALA A 8 47.28 57.14 4.37
CA ALA A 8 46.99 58.55 4.62
C ALA A 8 47.83 59.43 3.70
N SER A 9 47.25 60.53 3.23
CA SER A 9 47.98 61.58 2.53
C SER A 9 47.60 62.94 3.11
N ILE A 10 48.53 63.89 3.08
CA ILE A 10 48.31 65.27 3.53
C ILE A 10 48.86 66.23 2.49
N ASP A 11 48.09 67.26 2.18
CA ASP A 11 48.52 68.36 1.33
C ASP A 11 49.43 69.29 2.16
N PRO A 12 50.71 69.46 1.77
CA PRO A 12 51.65 70.29 2.52
C PRO A 12 51.35 71.80 2.43
N ALA A 13 50.48 72.26 1.52
CA ALA A 13 50.17 73.67 1.35
C ALA A 13 49.04 74.16 2.25
N ASP A 14 48.01 73.34 2.49
CA ASP A 14 46.82 73.71 3.27
C ASP A 14 46.52 72.79 4.46
N GLY A 15 47.23 71.66 4.58
CA GLY A 15 47.06 70.70 5.67
C GLY A 15 45.84 69.79 5.53
N ASN A 16 45.11 69.83 4.41
CA ASN A 16 44.03 68.90 4.14
C ASN A 16 44.58 67.49 4.03
N TRP A 17 43.95 66.53 4.72
CA TRP A 17 44.38 65.15 4.72
C TRP A 17 43.25 64.23 4.29
N THR A 18 43.65 63.08 3.74
CA THR A 18 42.75 61.97 3.40
C THR A 18 43.24 60.71 4.08
N TYR A 19 42.31 59.83 4.41
CA TYR A 19 42.59 58.49 4.90
C TYR A 19 41.71 57.49 4.16
N SER A 20 42.32 56.43 3.66
CA SER A 20 41.62 55.28 3.09
C SER A 20 42.00 54.04 3.91
N PRO A 21 41.07 53.45 4.69
CA PRO A 21 41.34 52.22 5.40
C PRO A 21 41.64 51.07 4.40
N ASN A 22 42.33 50.04 4.87
CA ASN A 22 42.43 48.77 4.14
C ASN A 22 41.03 48.16 3.99
N PRO A 23 40.79 47.37 2.93
CA PRO A 23 39.52 46.63 2.81
C PRO A 23 39.20 45.84 4.08
N ASN A 24 37.94 45.93 4.52
CA ASN A 24 37.36 45.23 5.68
C ASN A 24 38.02 45.58 7.03
N PHE A 25 38.79 46.68 7.09
CA PHE A 25 39.32 47.18 8.35
C PHE A 25 38.26 48.04 9.08
N PHE A 26 38.02 47.70 10.33
CA PHE A 26 37.30 48.53 11.29
C PHE A 26 38.09 48.63 12.60
N GLY A 27 37.82 49.68 13.38
CA GLY A 27 38.48 49.94 14.65
C GLY A 27 39.40 51.16 14.63
N SER A 28 40.35 51.18 15.56
CA SER A 28 41.22 52.35 15.78
C SER A 28 42.46 52.29 14.91
N ASP A 29 42.79 53.41 14.28
CA ASP A 29 44.06 53.61 13.57
C ASP A 29 44.62 54.99 13.94
N SER A 30 45.88 55.23 13.61
CA SER A 30 46.48 56.54 13.81
C SER A 30 47.65 56.77 12.91
N PHE A 31 47.85 58.03 12.53
CA PHE A 31 49.06 58.47 11.84
C PHE A 31 49.56 59.78 12.41
N GLU A 32 50.84 60.06 12.24
CA GLU A 32 51.49 61.26 12.78
C GLU A 32 51.97 62.16 11.66
N VAL A 33 51.58 63.43 11.74
CA VAL A 33 51.96 64.51 10.83
C VAL A 33 53.05 65.35 11.48
N SER A 34 54.08 65.72 10.72
CA SER A 34 55.13 66.64 11.16
C SER A 34 55.08 67.92 10.34
N VAL A 35 55.17 69.07 11.00
CA VAL A 35 55.25 70.39 10.36
C VAL A 35 56.61 70.98 10.71
N THR A 36 57.29 71.55 9.71
CA THR A 36 58.59 72.21 9.87
C THR A 36 58.45 73.70 9.59
N ASP A 37 58.95 74.56 10.49
CA ASP A 37 58.99 76.00 10.27
C ASP A 37 60.12 76.41 9.30
N ASP A 38 60.17 77.70 8.94
CA ASP A 38 61.18 78.24 8.02
C ASP A 38 62.58 78.37 8.65
N GLN A 39 62.74 78.07 9.93
CA GLN A 39 64.02 77.95 10.63
C GLN A 39 64.45 76.49 10.89
N GLY A 40 63.66 75.51 10.43
CA GLY A 40 63.96 74.08 10.56
C GLY A 40 63.51 73.44 11.88
N GLY A 41 62.73 74.14 12.70
CA GLY A 41 62.08 73.57 13.89
C GLY A 41 60.91 72.67 13.49
N THR A 42 60.74 71.53 14.16
CA THR A 42 59.67 70.56 13.87
C THR A 42 58.68 70.41 15.02
N ALA A 43 57.40 70.24 14.68
CA ALA A 43 56.34 69.87 15.60
C ALA A 43 55.52 68.70 15.04
N ASN A 44 55.12 67.77 15.89
CA ASN A 44 54.35 66.60 15.49
C ASN A 44 52.93 66.62 16.08
N ALA A 45 51.97 66.09 15.32
CA ALA A 45 50.59 65.89 15.73
C ALA A 45 50.13 64.47 15.37
N THR A 46 49.51 63.79 16.32
CA THR A 46 48.90 62.47 16.08
C THR A 46 47.43 62.63 15.74
N ILE A 47 47.03 62.08 14.60
CA ILE A 47 45.64 61.98 14.18
C ILE A 47 45.15 60.58 14.58
N HIS A 48 44.16 60.54 15.46
CA HIS A 48 43.49 59.30 15.86
C HIS A 48 42.23 59.12 15.03
N LEU A 49 42.07 57.93 14.47
CA LEU A 49 40.96 57.54 13.61
C LEU A 49 40.15 56.44 14.29
N SER A 50 38.83 56.46 14.06
CA SER A 50 37.94 55.36 14.40
C SER A 50 37.12 55.04 13.15
N VAL A 51 37.33 53.84 12.62
CA VAL A 51 36.63 53.32 11.44
C VAL A 51 35.47 52.46 11.94
N SER A 52 34.24 52.84 11.59
CA SER A 52 33.05 52.05 11.90
C SER A 52 32.97 50.83 10.96
N PRO A 53 32.55 49.65 11.45
CA PRO A 53 32.31 48.52 10.58
C PRO A 53 31.10 48.77 9.70
N VAL A 54 31.07 48.11 8.55
CA VAL A 54 29.97 48.12 7.58
C VAL A 54 29.73 46.68 7.19
N ASP A 55 28.50 46.22 7.40
CA ASP A 55 28.05 44.86 7.12
C ASP A 55 28.33 44.43 5.68
N ASP A 56 29.18 43.41 5.53
CA ASP A 56 29.50 42.71 4.30
C ASP A 56 28.50 41.55 4.06
N PRO A 57 28.23 41.18 2.79
CA PRO A 57 27.27 40.12 2.50
C PRO A 57 27.83 38.73 2.81
N THR A 58 27.06 37.94 3.57
CA THR A 58 27.37 36.53 3.82
C THR A 58 27.37 35.71 2.54
N GLN A 59 28.42 34.91 2.35
CA GLN A 59 28.54 33.95 1.26
C GLN A 59 28.24 32.55 1.77
N VAL A 60 27.34 31.84 1.08
CA VAL A 60 26.99 30.45 1.41
C VAL A 60 27.25 29.54 0.21
N THR A 61 27.83 28.37 0.48
CA THR A 61 28.18 27.34 -0.50
C THR A 61 27.75 25.98 0.01
N GLY A 62 27.52 25.01 -0.88
CA GLY A 62 27.15 23.64 -0.50
C GLY A 62 26.27 22.95 -1.52
N GLU A 63 25.68 21.84 -1.10
CA GLU A 63 24.76 21.04 -1.93
C GLU A 63 23.34 21.62 -1.89
N LEU A 64 22.96 22.31 -2.97
CA LEU A 64 21.67 22.99 -3.09
C LEU A 64 20.63 22.22 -3.92
N VAL A 65 21.05 21.19 -4.65
CA VAL A 65 20.15 20.38 -5.49
C VAL A 65 20.49 18.92 -5.30
N VAL A 66 19.53 18.13 -4.84
CA VAL A 66 19.74 16.73 -4.46
C VAL A 66 18.67 15.85 -5.09
N THR A 67 19.09 14.72 -5.64
CA THR A 67 18.18 13.67 -6.12
C THR A 67 18.32 12.45 -5.23
N LEU A 68 17.20 11.91 -4.77
CA LEU A 68 17.14 10.75 -3.88
C LEU A 68 15.99 9.82 -4.28
N ALA A 69 16.13 8.54 -3.98
CA ALA A 69 15.03 7.58 -4.10
C ALA A 69 13.97 7.82 -3.01
N GLU A 70 12.70 7.59 -3.33
CA GLU A 70 11.66 7.57 -2.30
C GLU A 70 11.98 6.57 -1.18
N ASN A 71 11.49 6.84 0.03
CA ASN A 71 11.80 6.07 1.24
C ASN A 71 13.30 6.01 1.63
N LYS A 72 14.16 6.83 1.02
CA LYS A 72 15.55 7.07 1.43
C LYS A 72 15.70 8.49 1.95
N SER A 73 16.60 8.66 2.91
CA SER A 73 16.99 9.98 3.40
C SER A 73 18.15 10.53 2.59
N ALA A 74 18.25 11.86 2.51
CA ALA A 74 19.39 12.57 1.99
C ALA A 74 20.09 13.36 3.09
N SER A 75 21.35 13.69 2.87
CA SER A 75 22.13 14.58 3.71
C SER A 75 23.09 15.37 2.84
N GLY A 76 23.55 16.50 3.35
CA GLY A 76 24.59 17.29 2.73
C GLY A 76 25.13 18.30 3.70
N ASP A 77 25.96 19.20 3.17
CA ASP A 77 26.65 20.19 3.98
C ASP A 77 26.51 21.60 3.38
N LEU A 78 26.46 22.60 4.27
CA LEU A 78 26.50 24.01 3.92
C LEU A 78 27.69 24.66 4.63
N ASN A 79 28.42 25.48 3.90
CA ASN A 79 29.48 26.29 4.46
C ASN A 79 29.18 27.77 4.24
N ALA A 80 29.36 28.58 5.28
CA ALA A 80 29.16 30.02 5.22
C ALA A 80 30.44 30.76 5.60
N THR A 81 30.66 31.90 4.96
CA THR A 81 31.76 32.81 5.29
C THR A 81 31.27 34.24 5.19
N ASP A 82 31.71 35.07 6.12
CA ASP A 82 31.46 36.49 6.16
C ASP A 82 32.77 37.21 6.53
N ALA A 83 32.99 38.40 5.99
CA ALA A 83 34.20 39.18 6.25
C ALA A 83 34.17 39.86 7.62
N ASP A 84 32.98 40.20 8.11
CA ASP A 84 32.78 40.78 9.43
C ASP A 84 32.66 39.70 10.50
N GLY A 85 31.98 38.61 10.17
CA GLY A 85 31.84 37.45 11.04
C GLY A 85 30.48 36.79 10.92
N LEU A 86 30.34 35.63 11.55
CA LEU A 86 29.06 34.95 11.67
C LEU A 86 28.57 35.01 13.11
N THR A 87 27.26 34.86 13.33
CA THR A 87 26.72 34.73 14.68
C THR A 87 27.40 33.57 15.43
N ASP A 88 27.86 33.83 16.66
CA ASP A 88 28.62 32.86 17.47
C ASP A 88 27.82 31.58 17.75
N GLY A 89 28.35 30.45 17.30
CA GLY A 89 27.88 29.10 17.64
C GLY A 89 26.50 28.70 17.12
N SER A 90 25.78 29.53 16.38
CA SER A 90 24.52 29.14 15.72
C SER A 90 24.13 30.12 14.63
N TYR A 91 24.55 29.86 13.40
CA TYR A 91 24.24 30.74 12.27
C TYR A 91 23.38 30.05 11.19
N PHE A 92 23.22 28.73 11.23
CA PHE A 92 22.27 28.02 10.35
C PHE A 92 20.92 27.77 11.02
N SER A 93 19.82 28.00 10.31
CA SER A 93 18.48 27.57 10.75
C SER A 93 17.54 27.31 9.57
N ILE A 94 16.62 26.35 9.70
CA ILE A 94 15.59 26.15 8.68
C ILE A 94 14.54 27.26 8.81
N SER A 95 14.38 28.07 7.76
CA SER A 95 13.42 29.16 7.69
C SER A 95 12.06 28.72 7.16
N THR A 96 12.07 27.83 6.16
CA THR A 96 10.87 27.24 5.59
C THR A 96 11.05 25.73 5.54
N PRO A 97 10.26 24.95 6.30
CA PRO A 97 10.38 23.49 6.29
C PRO A 97 9.86 22.92 4.96
N PRO A 98 10.28 21.70 4.62
CA PRO A 98 9.76 21.00 3.44
C PRO A 98 8.28 20.66 3.59
N THR A 99 7.58 20.54 2.47
CA THR A 99 6.14 20.24 2.46
C THR A 99 5.85 18.74 2.44
N ASN A 100 6.77 17.95 1.85
CA ASN A 100 6.61 16.52 1.61
C ASN A 100 7.65 15.66 2.32
N GLY A 101 8.27 16.19 3.37
CA GLY A 101 9.20 15.47 4.23
C GLY A 101 9.46 16.21 5.54
N SER A 102 10.56 15.85 6.19
CA SER A 102 11.13 16.58 7.32
C SER A 102 12.61 16.85 7.03
N ALA A 103 13.10 18.00 7.49
CA ALA A 103 14.50 18.36 7.39
C ALA A 103 15.04 18.81 8.76
N SER A 104 16.34 18.63 8.94
CA SER A 104 17.09 19.18 10.07
C SER A 104 18.39 19.78 9.56
N ILE A 105 18.91 20.78 10.27
CA ILE A 105 20.25 21.32 10.03
C ILE A 105 20.94 21.51 11.38
N ASP A 106 22.21 21.14 11.46
CA ASP A 106 23.04 21.51 12.59
C ASP A 106 23.34 23.01 12.53
N PRO A 107 23.04 23.78 13.59
CA PRO A 107 23.17 25.23 13.57
C PRO A 107 24.63 25.72 13.51
N THR A 108 25.61 24.86 13.81
CA THR A 108 27.03 25.22 13.93
C THR A 108 27.87 24.86 12.71
N ASP A 109 27.66 23.67 12.16
CA ASP A 109 28.50 23.13 11.08
C ASP A 109 27.79 23.07 9.72
N GLY A 110 26.46 23.27 9.68
CA GLY A 110 25.70 23.30 8.43
C GLY A 110 25.34 21.91 7.88
N ASN A 111 25.65 20.83 8.61
CA ASN A 111 25.24 19.49 8.22
C ASN A 111 23.72 19.35 8.30
N TRP A 112 23.10 19.00 7.18
CA TRP A 112 21.64 18.86 7.09
C TRP A 112 21.23 17.45 6.69
N THR A 113 20.00 17.09 7.07
CA THR A 113 19.34 15.86 6.65
C THR A 113 17.93 16.14 6.14
N TYR A 114 17.46 15.29 5.24
CA TYR A 114 16.09 15.29 4.73
C TYR A 114 15.53 13.87 4.69
N SER A 115 14.28 13.70 5.11
CA SER A 115 13.54 12.45 5.01
C SER A 115 12.17 12.72 4.38
N PRO A 116 11.87 12.14 3.19
CA PRO A 116 10.56 12.30 2.58
C PRO A 116 9.47 11.58 3.40
N LYS A 117 8.21 11.99 3.22
CA LYS A 117 7.05 11.23 3.70
C LYS A 117 7.04 9.85 3.02
N PRO A 118 6.51 8.81 3.68
CA PRO A 118 6.41 7.48 3.07
C PRO A 118 5.68 7.52 1.72
N TYR A 119 6.24 6.84 0.72
CA TYR A 119 5.70 6.74 -0.65
C TYR A 119 5.57 8.07 -1.42
N TYR A 120 6.22 9.13 -0.93
CA TYR A 120 6.27 10.38 -1.66
C TYR A 120 7.36 10.34 -2.73
N TYR A 121 6.99 10.70 -3.96
CA TYR A 121 7.89 11.03 -5.05
C TYR A 121 7.48 12.37 -5.68
N GLY A 122 8.45 13.11 -6.21
CA GLY A 122 8.27 14.45 -6.75
C GLY A 122 9.26 15.47 -6.16
N SER A 123 9.03 16.74 -6.49
CA SER A 123 9.85 17.85 -6.05
C SER A 123 9.45 18.35 -4.65
N ASP A 124 10.43 18.49 -3.76
CA ASP A 124 10.28 19.15 -2.46
C ASP A 124 11.42 20.16 -2.27
N SER A 125 11.33 21.01 -1.27
CA SER A 125 12.39 21.98 -0.98
C SER A 125 12.29 22.49 0.44
N PHE A 126 13.41 22.91 1.03
CA PHE A 126 13.39 23.66 2.28
C PHE A 126 14.38 24.81 2.20
N ALA A 127 14.08 25.90 2.93
CA ALA A 127 14.92 27.08 2.93
C ALA A 127 15.68 27.20 4.26
N VAL A 128 16.92 27.68 4.18
CA VAL A 128 17.83 27.87 5.31
C VAL A 128 18.19 29.35 5.41
N PHE A 129 18.14 29.90 6.61
CA PHE A 129 18.76 31.18 6.96
C PHE A 129 20.19 30.96 7.44
N VAL A 130 21.06 31.86 7.01
CA VAL A 130 22.42 32.04 7.51
C VAL A 130 22.53 33.45 8.07
N THR A 131 22.87 33.59 9.36
CA THR A 131 22.89 34.89 10.06
C THR A 131 24.33 35.33 10.38
N ASP A 132 24.72 36.50 9.91
CA ASP A 132 26.01 37.13 10.23
C ASP A 132 26.04 37.70 11.66
N ASP A 133 27.17 38.27 12.08
CA ASP A 133 27.33 38.89 13.40
C ASP A 133 26.65 40.28 13.52
N PHE A 134 26.19 40.85 12.41
CA PHE A 134 25.30 42.01 12.34
C PHE A 134 23.81 41.65 12.45
N ASN A 135 23.50 40.36 12.58
CA ASN A 135 22.15 39.81 12.68
C ASN A 135 21.31 40.08 11.41
N VAL A 136 21.97 40.17 10.26
CA VAL A 136 21.36 40.13 8.93
C VAL A 136 21.35 38.67 8.45
N SER A 137 20.29 38.28 7.74
CA SER A 137 20.11 36.89 7.32
C SER A 137 20.10 36.75 5.80
N THR A 138 20.97 35.89 5.30
CA THR A 138 20.95 35.40 3.92
C THR A 138 20.09 34.15 3.82
N THR A 139 19.27 34.03 2.77
CA THR A 139 18.38 32.88 2.56
C THR A 139 18.82 32.07 1.35
N LEU A 140 18.84 30.75 1.48
CA LEU A 140 19.06 29.80 0.38
C LEU A 140 17.98 28.72 0.37
N SER A 141 17.72 28.15 -0.80
CA SER A 141 16.84 26.98 -0.98
C SER A 141 17.69 25.74 -1.24
N ILE A 142 17.34 24.63 -0.58
CA ILE A 142 17.79 23.29 -0.93
C ILE A 142 16.63 22.62 -1.66
N ASP A 143 16.85 22.34 -2.95
CA ASP A 143 15.88 21.76 -3.85
C ASP A 143 16.07 20.24 -3.94
N LEU A 144 15.00 19.49 -3.78
CA LEU A 144 15.00 18.04 -3.66
C LEU A 144 14.15 17.44 -4.77
N ASN A 145 14.67 16.40 -5.42
CA ASN A 145 13.94 15.61 -6.41
C ASN A 145 13.86 14.15 -5.94
N VAL A 146 12.72 13.77 -5.38
CA VAL A 146 12.47 12.41 -4.91
C VAL A 146 11.98 11.56 -6.08
N THR A 147 12.78 10.57 -6.49
CA THR A 147 12.43 9.67 -7.59
C THR A 147 11.66 8.46 -7.09
N GLU A 148 10.59 8.11 -7.79
CA GLU A 148 9.84 6.88 -7.58
C GLU A 148 10.76 5.65 -7.68
N VAL A 149 10.58 4.70 -6.76
CA VAL A 149 11.21 3.39 -6.79
C VAL A 149 10.10 2.38 -7.04
N ILE A 150 10.04 1.87 -8.26
CA ILE A 150 9.08 0.82 -8.60
C ILE A 150 9.45 -0.45 -7.80
N GLU A 151 8.60 -0.80 -6.84
CA GLU A 151 8.69 -2.06 -6.11
C GLU A 151 7.98 -3.17 -6.88
N TYR A 152 8.71 -4.25 -7.15
CA TYR A 152 8.18 -5.43 -7.82
C TYR A 152 7.84 -6.51 -6.80
N HIS A 153 6.73 -7.21 -7.01
CA HIS A 153 6.30 -8.31 -6.16
C HIS A 153 5.94 -9.56 -6.98
N ALA A 154 5.78 -10.72 -6.34
CA ALA A 154 5.24 -11.90 -7.02
C ALA A 154 3.81 -11.61 -7.51
N PRO A 155 3.29 -12.27 -8.55
CA PRO A 155 1.95 -11.98 -9.06
C PRO A 155 0.86 -12.16 -8.00
N VAL A 156 -0.35 -11.70 -8.30
CA VAL A 156 -1.55 -12.01 -7.51
C VAL A 156 -2.50 -12.77 -8.41
N VAL A 157 -2.88 -13.98 -7.99
CA VAL A 157 -3.72 -14.88 -8.77
C VAL A 157 -4.88 -15.41 -7.93
N GLU A 158 -6.02 -15.56 -8.57
CA GLU A 158 -7.24 -16.12 -8.01
C GLU A 158 -7.60 -17.43 -8.71
N THR A 159 -8.07 -18.42 -7.96
CA THR A 159 -8.58 -19.68 -8.51
C THR A 159 -10.09 -19.56 -8.71
N GLY A 160 -10.57 -19.68 -9.94
CA GLY A 160 -11.99 -19.76 -10.21
C GLY A 160 -12.59 -21.13 -9.84
N GLU A 161 -13.91 -21.20 -9.84
CA GLU A 161 -14.65 -22.43 -9.53
C GLU A 161 -14.37 -23.53 -10.58
N PRO A 162 -13.86 -24.71 -10.17
CA PRO A 162 -13.68 -25.81 -11.09
C PRO A 162 -15.03 -26.43 -11.48
N GLY A 163 -15.21 -26.73 -12.76
CA GLY A 163 -16.38 -27.44 -13.27
C GLY A 163 -16.01 -28.81 -13.81
N VAL A 164 -16.83 -29.83 -13.55
CA VAL A 164 -16.69 -31.15 -14.19
C VAL A 164 -17.93 -31.42 -15.04
N ASP A 165 -17.74 -31.63 -16.33
CA ASP A 165 -18.84 -31.95 -17.24
C ASP A 165 -19.29 -33.42 -17.13
N SER A 166 -20.40 -33.77 -17.79
CA SER A 166 -20.92 -35.13 -17.82
C SER A 166 -20.00 -36.15 -18.50
N ALA A 167 -18.99 -35.70 -19.24
CA ALA A 167 -17.98 -36.54 -19.87
C ALA A 167 -16.73 -36.73 -18.98
N GLY A 168 -16.68 -36.09 -17.80
CA GLY A 168 -15.56 -36.15 -16.87
C GLY A 168 -14.42 -35.17 -17.21
N THR A 169 -14.66 -34.20 -18.10
CA THR A 169 -13.71 -33.13 -18.42
C THR A 169 -13.73 -32.10 -17.30
N LEU A 170 -12.56 -31.84 -16.72
CA LEU A 170 -12.34 -30.78 -15.75
C LEU A 170 -12.08 -29.46 -16.49
N SER A 171 -12.93 -28.48 -16.24
CA SER A 171 -12.77 -27.09 -16.67
C SER A 171 -12.21 -26.27 -15.51
N LEU A 172 -11.10 -25.59 -15.76
CA LEU A 172 -10.40 -24.75 -14.79
C LEU A 172 -10.36 -23.32 -15.31
N SER A 173 -10.60 -22.37 -14.42
CA SER A 173 -10.45 -20.94 -14.66
C SER A 173 -9.66 -20.31 -13.53
N GLY A 174 -8.86 -19.30 -13.85
CA GLY A 174 -8.13 -18.50 -12.88
C GLY A 174 -7.89 -17.10 -13.43
N SER A 175 -7.64 -16.16 -12.52
CA SER A 175 -7.52 -14.74 -12.88
C SER A 175 -6.24 -14.17 -12.28
N VAL A 176 -5.37 -13.61 -13.12
CA VAL A 176 -4.25 -12.80 -12.63
C VAL A 176 -4.75 -11.39 -12.36
N LEU A 177 -4.80 -11.03 -11.08
CA LEU A 177 -5.24 -9.72 -10.59
C LEU A 177 -4.12 -8.68 -10.71
N SER A 178 -2.85 -9.09 -10.65
CA SER A 178 -1.66 -8.25 -10.85
C SER A 178 -0.46 -9.11 -11.26
N ASP A 179 0.38 -8.63 -12.18
CA ASP A 179 1.67 -9.24 -12.52
C ASP A 179 2.82 -8.81 -11.58
N GLY A 180 2.53 -7.91 -10.63
CA GLY A 180 3.53 -7.36 -9.72
C GLY A 180 4.58 -6.48 -10.39
N GLY A 181 4.23 -5.87 -11.53
CA GLY A 181 5.08 -4.94 -12.26
C GLY A 181 6.16 -5.62 -13.11
N LYS A 182 6.12 -6.96 -13.23
CA LYS A 182 7.03 -7.75 -14.05
C LYS A 182 6.26 -8.73 -14.90
N ALA A 183 6.73 -8.93 -16.14
CA ALA A 183 6.10 -9.86 -17.06
C ALA A 183 5.94 -11.26 -16.45
N LEU A 184 4.76 -11.83 -16.59
CA LEU A 184 4.47 -13.19 -16.17
C LEU A 184 5.36 -14.18 -16.91
N THR A 185 6.03 -15.06 -16.18
CA THR A 185 6.82 -16.15 -16.74
C THR A 185 5.96 -17.38 -16.99
N GLU A 186 4.98 -17.64 -16.13
CA GLU A 186 4.08 -18.79 -16.25
C GLU A 186 2.82 -18.62 -15.41
N VAL A 187 1.69 -19.15 -15.89
CA VAL A 187 0.45 -19.31 -15.13
C VAL A 187 -0.08 -20.72 -15.31
N GLY A 188 -0.95 -21.16 -14.41
CA GLY A 188 -1.62 -22.45 -14.56
C GLY A 188 -2.29 -22.93 -13.28
N PHE A 189 -2.41 -24.25 -13.15
CA PHE A 189 -3.09 -24.88 -12.03
C PHE A 189 -2.24 -26.01 -11.42
N LEU A 190 -2.32 -26.13 -10.10
CA LEU A 190 -1.87 -27.31 -9.38
C LEU A 190 -3.11 -28.15 -9.07
N LEU A 191 -3.07 -29.44 -9.39
CA LEU A 191 -4.08 -30.43 -9.05
C LEU A 191 -3.54 -31.35 -7.97
N SER A 192 -4.33 -31.66 -6.94
CA SER A 192 -3.92 -32.62 -5.91
C SER A 192 -5.08 -33.44 -5.36
N ALA A 193 -4.77 -34.63 -4.87
CA ALA A 193 -5.70 -35.47 -4.12
C ALA A 193 -5.81 -35.04 -2.64
N THR A 194 -4.87 -34.24 -2.14
CA THR A 194 -4.79 -33.81 -0.73
C THR A 194 -4.75 -32.28 -0.63
N LEU A 195 -5.23 -31.75 0.50
CA LEU A 195 -5.31 -30.31 0.73
C LEU A 195 -3.93 -29.63 0.84
N ASP A 196 -2.89 -30.40 1.13
CA ASP A 196 -1.52 -29.90 1.33
C ASP A 196 -0.72 -29.73 0.03
N PHE A 197 -1.21 -30.25 -1.11
CA PHE A 197 -0.52 -30.23 -2.41
C PHE A 197 0.91 -30.81 -2.41
N ASN A 198 1.27 -31.63 -1.41
CA ASN A 198 2.61 -32.24 -1.29
C ASN A 198 2.95 -33.15 -2.48
N GLN A 199 1.93 -33.76 -3.07
CA GLN A 199 1.98 -34.37 -4.39
C GLN A 199 0.93 -33.69 -5.26
N SER A 200 1.39 -32.86 -6.18
CA SER A 200 0.51 -32.16 -7.11
C SER A 200 0.98 -32.30 -8.55
N GLU A 201 0.02 -32.38 -9.45
CA GLU A 201 0.25 -32.28 -10.89
C GLU A 201 0.20 -30.80 -11.28
N ARG A 202 1.19 -30.35 -12.03
CA ARG A 202 1.29 -28.96 -12.48
C ARG A 202 0.90 -28.85 -13.93
N LEU A 203 -0.17 -28.11 -14.17
CA LEU A 203 -0.67 -27.83 -15.50
C LEU A 203 -0.35 -26.39 -15.85
N ALA A 204 0.34 -26.17 -16.97
CA ALA A 204 0.66 -24.83 -17.46
C ALA A 204 -0.40 -24.36 -18.46
N ALA A 205 -0.79 -23.10 -18.33
CA ALA A 205 -1.61 -22.39 -19.30
C ALA A 205 -0.78 -21.27 -19.96
N ASN A 206 -1.27 -20.73 -21.07
CA ASN A 206 -0.61 -19.61 -21.71
C ASN A 206 -0.84 -18.34 -20.85
N PRO A 207 0.21 -17.63 -20.38
CA PRO A 207 0.08 -16.48 -19.48
C PRO A 207 -0.73 -15.30 -20.01
N GLY A 208 -1.08 -15.25 -21.30
CA GLY A 208 -1.89 -14.16 -21.86
C GLY A 208 -1.21 -12.79 -21.70
N SER A 209 -2.01 -11.74 -21.50
CA SER A 209 -1.53 -10.38 -21.15
C SER A 209 -1.23 -10.25 -19.65
N ALA A 210 -0.55 -9.16 -19.26
CA ALA A 210 -0.13 -8.83 -17.88
C ALA A 210 -1.21 -9.01 -16.78
N SER A 211 -2.48 -8.91 -17.15
CA SER A 211 -3.62 -9.32 -16.31
C SER A 211 -4.70 -9.96 -17.17
N GLY A 212 -5.51 -10.81 -16.56
CA GLY A 212 -6.64 -11.45 -17.24
C GLY A 212 -6.94 -12.86 -16.76
N GLU A 213 -8.04 -13.38 -17.31
CA GLU A 213 -8.47 -14.76 -17.09
C GLU A 213 -7.65 -15.71 -17.96
N PHE A 214 -7.34 -16.88 -17.41
CA PHE A 214 -6.80 -18.00 -18.13
C PHE A 214 -7.62 -19.25 -17.81
N THR A 215 -7.80 -20.08 -18.82
CA THR A 215 -8.60 -21.30 -18.72
C THR A 215 -7.82 -22.50 -19.20
N LEU A 216 -8.10 -23.65 -18.61
CA LEU A 216 -7.55 -24.93 -19.04
C LEU A 216 -8.62 -26.02 -18.94
N SER A 217 -8.57 -26.99 -19.86
CA SER A 217 -9.34 -28.22 -19.76
C SER A 217 -8.39 -29.40 -19.54
N SER A 218 -8.67 -30.25 -18.55
CA SER A 218 -7.92 -31.47 -18.25
C SER A 218 -8.88 -32.61 -17.89
N SER A 219 -8.35 -33.81 -17.60
CA SER A 219 -9.11 -34.83 -16.87
C SER A 219 -8.94 -34.65 -15.37
N THR A 220 -9.96 -35.01 -14.58
CA THR A 220 -9.90 -34.92 -13.10
C THR A 220 -8.90 -35.91 -12.50
N GLY A 221 -8.74 -37.10 -13.11
CA GLY A 221 -7.88 -38.15 -12.59
C GLY A 221 -8.25 -38.53 -11.15
N SER A 222 -7.26 -38.49 -10.25
CA SER A 222 -7.45 -38.65 -8.79
C SER A 222 -7.52 -37.33 -8.02
N ALA A 223 -7.51 -36.18 -8.72
CA ALA A 223 -7.52 -34.89 -8.07
C ALA A 223 -8.85 -34.61 -7.36
N ARG A 224 -8.75 -33.99 -6.19
CA ARG A 224 -9.87 -33.53 -5.35
C ARG A 224 -9.80 -32.03 -5.09
N PHE A 225 -8.64 -31.43 -5.29
CA PHE A 225 -8.39 -30.03 -5.03
C PHE A 225 -7.61 -29.41 -6.18
N VAL A 226 -7.89 -28.14 -6.45
CA VAL A 226 -7.16 -27.31 -7.40
C VAL A 226 -6.80 -25.96 -6.79
N ARG A 227 -5.68 -25.40 -7.21
CA ARG A 227 -5.40 -23.97 -7.03
C ARG A 227 -4.64 -23.43 -8.23
N ALA A 228 -4.92 -22.19 -8.60
CA ALA A 228 -4.18 -21.46 -9.61
C ALA A 228 -2.79 -21.09 -9.10
N TYR A 229 -1.84 -20.93 -10.01
CA TYR A 229 -0.54 -20.31 -9.74
C TYR A 229 -0.19 -19.29 -10.82
N ALA A 230 0.61 -18.30 -10.46
CA ALA A 230 1.21 -17.35 -11.38
C ALA A 230 2.60 -16.97 -10.90
N SER A 231 3.56 -16.92 -11.82
CA SER A 231 4.96 -16.61 -11.55
C SER A 231 5.49 -15.46 -12.41
N ASN A 232 6.44 -14.72 -11.87
CA ASN A 232 7.27 -13.76 -12.58
C ASN A 232 8.73 -13.88 -12.09
N GLU A 233 9.62 -12.96 -12.50
CA GLU A 233 11.02 -12.98 -12.07
C GLU A 233 11.24 -12.74 -10.56
N VAL A 234 10.26 -12.18 -9.86
CA VAL A 234 10.32 -11.92 -8.40
C VAL A 234 9.92 -13.18 -7.63
N GLY A 235 8.93 -13.93 -8.10
CA GLY A 235 8.50 -15.18 -7.47
C GLY A 235 7.18 -15.75 -8.01
N GLU A 236 6.69 -16.80 -7.34
CA GLU A 236 5.42 -17.45 -7.62
C GLU A 236 4.40 -17.16 -6.51
N SER A 237 3.14 -17.03 -6.92
CA SER A 237 1.98 -16.89 -6.06
C SER A 237 0.98 -18.00 -6.32
N LEU A 238 0.13 -18.26 -5.33
CA LEU A 238 -0.85 -19.33 -5.35
C LEU A 238 -2.22 -18.75 -4.99
N GLY A 239 -3.22 -19.12 -5.77
CA GLY A 239 -4.61 -18.77 -5.48
C GLY A 239 -5.20 -19.63 -4.37
N GLN A 240 -6.47 -19.36 -4.05
CA GLN A 240 -7.23 -20.17 -3.09
C GLN A 240 -7.34 -21.63 -3.54
N VAL A 241 -7.48 -22.52 -2.56
CA VAL A 241 -7.75 -23.94 -2.82
C VAL A 241 -9.25 -24.12 -3.05
N MET A 242 -9.60 -24.71 -4.18
CA MET A 242 -10.97 -25.07 -4.55
C MET A 242 -11.12 -26.59 -4.56
N ALA A 243 -12.24 -27.09 -4.04
CA ALA A 243 -12.59 -28.50 -4.17
C ALA A 243 -13.10 -28.77 -5.58
N ILE A 244 -12.71 -29.91 -6.15
CA ILE A 244 -13.27 -30.39 -7.40
C ILE A 244 -14.49 -31.22 -7.04
N GLU A 245 -15.66 -30.59 -7.11
CA GLU A 245 -16.93 -31.28 -6.93
C GLU A 245 -17.25 -32.01 -8.25
N ALA A 246 -17.21 -33.34 -8.20
CA ALA A 246 -17.80 -34.13 -9.27
C ALA A 246 -19.33 -33.96 -9.16
N PRO A 247 -20.05 -33.74 -10.27
CA PRO A 247 -21.51 -33.74 -10.23
C PRO A 247 -21.97 -35.04 -9.58
N SER A 248 -22.78 -34.93 -8.52
CA SER A 248 -23.43 -36.10 -7.96
C SER A 248 -24.25 -36.72 -9.09
N PRO A 249 -24.01 -37.98 -9.48
CA PRO A 249 -24.68 -38.56 -10.64
C PRO A 249 -26.20 -38.67 -10.46
N GLU A 250 -26.67 -38.57 -9.22
CA GLU A 250 -28.07 -38.36 -8.88
C GLU A 250 -28.12 -37.33 -7.75
N PRO A 251 -28.95 -36.28 -7.83
CA PRO A 251 -29.32 -35.53 -6.66
C PRO A 251 -29.79 -36.51 -5.58
N SER A 252 -29.37 -36.31 -4.34
CA SER A 252 -29.71 -37.18 -3.20
C SER A 252 -31.22 -37.49 -3.11
N TYR A 253 -32.05 -36.58 -3.63
CA TYR A 253 -33.49 -36.72 -3.70
C TYR A 253 -34.02 -37.80 -4.67
N ARG A 254 -33.25 -38.21 -5.68
CA ARG A 254 -33.63 -39.23 -6.67
C ARG A 254 -33.15 -40.64 -6.30
N ALA A 255 -32.07 -40.74 -5.53
CA ALA A 255 -31.38 -42.01 -5.29
C ALA A 255 -32.29 -43.10 -4.66
N ASP A 256 -33.25 -42.69 -3.83
CA ASP A 256 -34.17 -43.59 -3.10
C ASP A 256 -35.65 -43.40 -3.49
N ALA A 257 -35.94 -42.85 -4.68
CA ALA A 257 -37.30 -42.59 -5.12
C ALA A 257 -37.86 -43.71 -6.04
N LEU A 258 -39.06 -44.19 -5.72
CA LEU A 258 -39.86 -45.08 -6.54
C LEU A 258 -40.47 -44.31 -7.72
N SER A 259 -40.29 -44.82 -8.94
CA SER A 259 -40.93 -44.24 -10.12
C SER A 259 -42.43 -44.52 -10.16
N LEU A 260 -43.22 -43.48 -10.41
CA LEU A 260 -44.66 -43.52 -10.63
C LEU A 260 -44.97 -43.15 -12.11
N PRO A 261 -46.21 -43.39 -12.59
CA PRO A 261 -46.62 -42.96 -13.94
C PRO A 261 -46.45 -41.46 -14.18
N ASP A 262 -46.38 -41.08 -15.46
CA ASP A 262 -46.33 -39.68 -15.92
C ASP A 262 -45.14 -38.86 -15.38
N GLY A 263 -44.03 -39.53 -15.07
CA GLY A 263 -42.78 -38.89 -14.62
C GLY A 263 -42.78 -38.47 -13.16
N TRP A 264 -43.79 -38.87 -12.39
CA TRP A 264 -43.81 -38.71 -10.95
C TRP A 264 -42.84 -39.66 -10.26
N LEU A 265 -42.30 -39.22 -9.15
CA LEU A 265 -41.48 -40.01 -8.23
C LEU A 265 -42.16 -40.01 -6.86
N HIS A 266 -41.96 -41.07 -6.10
CA HIS A 266 -42.33 -41.14 -4.70
C HIS A 266 -41.14 -41.59 -3.89
N SER A 267 -40.70 -40.78 -2.94
CA SER A 267 -39.74 -41.23 -1.94
C SER A 267 -40.37 -41.21 -0.56
N ASP A 268 -39.87 -42.07 0.33
CA ASP A 268 -40.33 -42.12 1.72
C ASP A 268 -40.11 -40.79 2.45
N TRP A 269 -39.19 -39.97 1.96
CA TRP A 269 -38.80 -38.70 2.58
C TRP A 269 -39.46 -37.46 1.94
N LEU A 270 -39.50 -37.34 0.61
CA LEU A 270 -40.09 -36.17 -0.09
C LEU A 270 -41.56 -36.39 -0.44
N GLY A 271 -42.12 -37.59 -0.22
CA GLY A 271 -43.44 -37.92 -0.71
C GLY A 271 -43.48 -37.98 -2.23
N THR A 272 -44.60 -37.60 -2.84
CA THR A 272 -44.79 -37.69 -4.30
C THR A 272 -44.47 -36.36 -4.97
N PHE A 273 -43.53 -36.38 -5.92
CA PHE A 273 -43.01 -35.18 -6.57
C PHE A 273 -42.62 -35.42 -8.02
N GLN A 274 -42.49 -34.33 -8.78
CA GLN A 274 -42.01 -34.34 -10.15
C GLN A 274 -40.83 -33.36 -10.29
N PRO A 275 -39.59 -33.85 -10.43
CA PRO A 275 -38.41 -33.00 -10.58
C PRO A 275 -38.38 -32.32 -11.96
N GLN A 276 -37.80 -31.13 -12.02
CA GLN A 276 -37.50 -30.36 -13.23
C GLN A 276 -35.98 -30.22 -13.40
N ASP A 277 -35.54 -29.98 -14.63
CA ASP A 277 -34.11 -29.94 -14.99
C ASP A 277 -33.34 -28.74 -14.41
N ASN A 278 -34.02 -27.79 -13.76
CA ASN A 278 -33.46 -26.56 -13.21
C ASN A 278 -33.43 -26.53 -11.66
N GLY A 279 -33.47 -27.69 -11.00
CA GLY A 279 -33.46 -27.81 -9.54
C GLY A 279 -34.81 -27.53 -8.87
N TRP A 280 -35.85 -27.19 -9.64
CA TRP A 280 -37.21 -27.11 -9.11
C TRP A 280 -37.86 -28.48 -9.06
N ILE A 281 -38.67 -28.69 -8.04
CA ILE A 281 -39.46 -29.89 -7.83
C ILE A 281 -40.90 -29.47 -7.65
N PHE A 282 -41.80 -30.07 -8.42
CA PHE A 282 -43.24 -29.93 -8.18
C PHE A 282 -43.68 -31.02 -7.23
N HIS A 283 -43.89 -30.67 -5.97
CA HIS A 283 -44.38 -31.59 -4.95
C HIS A 283 -45.91 -31.62 -4.97
N ALA A 284 -46.50 -32.83 -4.99
CA ALA A 284 -47.94 -33.03 -5.18
C ALA A 284 -48.82 -32.27 -4.16
N ARG A 285 -48.27 -31.97 -2.98
CA ARG A 285 -49.00 -31.30 -1.89
C ARG A 285 -48.52 -29.90 -1.56
N LEU A 286 -47.21 -29.64 -1.70
CA LEU A 286 -46.60 -28.37 -1.28
C LEU A 286 -46.48 -27.37 -2.43
N GLY A 287 -46.73 -27.82 -3.66
CA GLY A 287 -46.49 -27.03 -4.86
C GLY A 287 -45.01 -27.00 -5.20
N TRP A 288 -44.52 -25.84 -5.64
CA TRP A 288 -43.15 -25.68 -6.10
C TRP A 288 -42.15 -25.62 -4.95
N LEU A 289 -41.14 -26.48 -5.00
CA LEU A 289 -39.99 -26.49 -4.11
C LEU A 289 -38.72 -26.21 -4.93
N TYR A 290 -37.80 -25.40 -4.42
CA TYR A 290 -36.46 -25.28 -4.98
C TYR A 290 -35.48 -26.06 -4.10
N ALA A 291 -34.79 -27.01 -4.70
CA ALA A 291 -33.77 -27.84 -4.06
C ALA A 291 -32.47 -27.69 -4.85
N PRO A 292 -31.47 -26.93 -4.35
CA PRO A 292 -30.16 -26.91 -4.96
C PRO A 292 -29.52 -28.30 -4.80
N ASP A 293 -28.80 -28.74 -5.82
CA ASP A 293 -28.07 -30.02 -5.81
C ASP A 293 -27.18 -30.06 -4.56
N SER A 294 -27.44 -31.01 -3.66
CA SER A 294 -26.90 -30.96 -2.30
C SER A 294 -25.62 -31.78 -2.18
N GLY A 295 -24.55 -31.11 -1.73
CA GLY A 295 -23.43 -31.79 -1.09
C GLY A 295 -23.86 -32.60 0.14
N GLY A 296 -22.97 -33.47 0.63
CA GLY A 296 -23.28 -34.53 1.59
C GLY A 296 -23.82 -34.14 2.97
N ASP A 297 -23.89 -32.85 3.33
CA ASP A 297 -24.11 -32.39 4.71
C ASP A 297 -25.54 -31.88 5.00
N GLY A 298 -26.44 -31.84 4.01
CA GLY A 298 -27.82 -31.36 4.14
C GLY A 298 -28.32 -30.56 2.93
N ILE A 299 -29.62 -30.26 2.86
CA ILE A 299 -30.25 -29.56 1.73
C ILE A 299 -31.02 -28.34 2.23
N TRP A 300 -30.88 -27.21 1.53
CA TRP A 300 -31.80 -26.08 1.67
C TRP A 300 -33.01 -26.28 0.75
N LEU A 301 -34.22 -26.31 1.30
CA LEU A 301 -35.46 -26.36 0.54
C LEU A 301 -36.16 -25.01 0.66
N TRP A 302 -36.51 -24.40 -0.46
CA TRP A 302 -37.38 -23.23 -0.47
C TRP A 302 -38.77 -23.58 -0.99
N SER A 303 -39.81 -23.10 -0.32
CA SER A 303 -41.17 -23.10 -0.87
C SER A 303 -41.80 -21.70 -0.82
N PRO A 304 -42.72 -21.37 -1.74
CA PRO A 304 -43.46 -20.12 -1.71
C PRO A 304 -44.28 -19.90 -0.42
N ASN A 305 -44.71 -20.99 0.23
CA ASN A 305 -45.59 -20.93 1.39
C ASN A 305 -44.82 -20.89 2.71
N GLU A 306 -43.70 -21.61 2.79
CA GLU A 306 -42.97 -21.86 4.04
C GLU A 306 -41.59 -21.18 4.11
N GLY A 307 -41.12 -20.58 3.01
CA GLY A 307 -39.78 -20.00 2.94
C GLY A 307 -38.67 -21.06 2.92
N TRP A 308 -37.48 -20.69 3.40
CA TRP A 308 -36.29 -21.56 3.41
C TRP A 308 -36.28 -22.48 4.63
N LEU A 309 -36.01 -23.76 4.38
CA LEU A 309 -35.92 -24.85 5.35
C LEU A 309 -34.57 -25.56 5.18
N TRP A 310 -33.88 -25.86 6.28
CA TRP A 310 -32.62 -26.62 6.25
C TRP A 310 -32.84 -28.04 6.74
N THR A 311 -32.25 -29.03 6.05
CA THR A 311 -32.22 -30.43 6.49
C THR A 311 -30.85 -30.78 7.06
N GLN A 312 -30.78 -31.62 8.11
CA GLN A 312 -29.50 -32.11 8.64
C GLN A 312 -29.05 -33.36 7.89
N GLU A 313 -27.75 -33.68 7.96
CA GLU A 313 -27.19 -34.94 7.45
C GLU A 313 -27.98 -36.15 7.99
N GLY A 314 -28.46 -37.01 7.09
CA GLY A 314 -29.23 -38.21 7.44
C GLY A 314 -30.63 -37.96 8.03
N VAL A 315 -31.10 -36.71 8.06
CA VAL A 315 -32.43 -36.33 8.56
C VAL A 315 -33.18 -35.56 7.50
N ALA A 316 -34.24 -36.16 6.97
CA ALA A 316 -35.13 -35.51 6.02
C ALA A 316 -36.44 -35.06 6.69
N PRO A 317 -37.01 -33.91 6.30
CA PRO A 317 -38.32 -33.50 6.77
C PRO A 317 -39.38 -34.47 6.24
N HIS A 318 -40.14 -35.09 7.14
CA HIS A 318 -41.29 -35.92 6.76
C HIS A 318 -42.55 -35.06 6.73
N PHE A 319 -43.37 -35.22 5.69
CA PHE A 319 -44.61 -34.46 5.52
C PHE A 319 -45.82 -35.40 5.64
N TYR A 320 -46.60 -35.27 6.73
CA TYR A 320 -47.81 -36.07 6.97
C TYR A 320 -49.07 -35.19 6.96
N ASP A 321 -50.15 -35.71 6.40
CA ASP A 321 -51.47 -35.06 6.35
C ASP A 321 -52.50 -36.00 6.98
N HIS A 322 -53.20 -35.52 8.00
CA HIS A 322 -54.34 -36.20 8.62
C HIS A 322 -55.61 -35.32 8.57
N GLY A 323 -55.92 -34.78 7.40
CA GLY A 323 -57.24 -34.27 6.99
C GLY A 323 -57.80 -33.09 7.78
N SER A 324 -57.06 -32.57 8.77
CA SER A 324 -57.49 -31.46 9.64
C SER A 324 -56.38 -30.47 10.01
N SER A 325 -55.10 -30.79 9.76
CA SER A 325 -53.96 -29.84 9.85
C SER A 325 -52.82 -30.29 8.93
N ASN A 326 -52.04 -29.33 8.39
CA ASN A 326 -50.80 -29.58 7.64
C ASN A 326 -49.62 -29.62 8.62
N TRP A 327 -48.96 -30.76 8.81
CA TRP A 327 -47.83 -30.89 9.74
C TRP A 327 -46.49 -30.92 9.00
N LEU A 328 -45.48 -30.22 9.52
CA LEU A 328 -44.06 -30.30 9.10
C LEU A 328 -43.28 -31.02 10.20
N TYR A 329 -42.66 -32.17 9.92
CA TYR A 329 -41.86 -32.91 10.90
C TYR A 329 -40.36 -32.63 10.73
N LEU A 330 -39.66 -32.44 11.86
CA LEU A 330 -38.20 -32.42 11.96
C LEU A 330 -37.78 -33.45 13.02
N LEU A 331 -37.07 -34.51 12.65
CA LEU A 331 -36.53 -35.50 13.60
C LEU A 331 -35.15 -35.06 14.12
N PRO A 332 -34.78 -35.39 15.36
CA PRO A 332 -33.42 -35.78 15.69
C PRO A 332 -33.40 -37.27 16.07
N ALA A 333 -32.40 -38.00 15.57
CA ALA A 333 -32.21 -39.40 15.91
C ALA A 333 -31.75 -39.55 17.37
N GLY A 334 -32.61 -40.09 18.24
CA GLY A 334 -32.26 -40.49 19.61
C GLY A 334 -33.36 -41.31 20.27
N GLU A 335 -32.96 -42.39 20.97
CA GLU A 335 -33.81 -43.50 21.46
C GLU A 335 -34.93 -43.16 22.47
N HIS A 336 -35.23 -41.90 22.78
CA HIS A 336 -36.20 -41.56 23.81
C HIS A 336 -37.10 -40.36 23.44
N GLY A 337 -38.27 -40.68 22.88
CA GLY A 337 -39.44 -39.79 22.82
C GLY A 337 -39.74 -39.20 21.44
N MET A 338 -41.00 -39.29 21.00
CA MET A 338 -41.52 -38.53 19.86
C MET A 338 -41.91 -37.13 20.36
N THR A 339 -41.41 -36.08 19.70
CA THR A 339 -41.82 -34.69 19.96
C THR A 339 -42.50 -34.13 18.71
N PHE A 340 -43.68 -33.54 18.85
CA PHE A 340 -44.48 -32.96 17.78
C PHE A 340 -44.38 -31.43 17.85
N TYR A 341 -44.05 -30.75 16.75
CA TYR A 341 -44.12 -29.29 16.66
C TYR A 341 -45.24 -28.86 15.72
N ASP A 342 -46.20 -28.11 16.23
CA ASP A 342 -47.28 -27.51 15.45
C ASP A 342 -46.94 -26.04 15.19
N TYR A 343 -46.38 -25.76 14.01
CA TYR A 343 -45.92 -24.42 13.62
C TYR A 343 -47.08 -23.43 13.38
N ALA A 344 -48.32 -23.91 13.23
CA ALA A 344 -49.48 -23.03 13.09
C ALA A 344 -49.87 -22.38 14.43
N ILE A 345 -49.47 -23.00 15.55
CA ILE A 345 -49.79 -22.54 16.91
C ILE A 345 -48.55 -22.40 17.80
N GLU A 346 -47.35 -22.61 17.25
CA GLU A 346 -46.06 -22.62 17.95
C GLU A 346 -46.04 -23.54 19.20
N ASP A 347 -46.73 -24.69 19.15
CA ASP A 347 -46.85 -25.62 20.29
C ASP A 347 -45.95 -26.86 20.10
N VAL A 348 -45.38 -27.36 21.20
CA VAL A 348 -44.51 -28.55 21.24
C VAL A 348 -45.17 -29.62 22.12
N ARG A 349 -45.42 -30.82 21.61
CA ARG A 349 -46.07 -31.92 22.35
C ARG A 349 -45.25 -33.19 22.43
#